data_AF-A0A961HPU6-F1
#
_entry.id   AF-A0A961HPU6-F1
#
_cell.length_a   1.000
_cell.length_b   1.000
_cell.length_c   1.000
_cell.angle_alpha   90.00
_cell.angle_beta   90.00
_cell.angle_gamma   90.00
#
_symmetry.space_group_name_H-M   'P 1'
#
loop_
_entity.id
_entity.type
_entity.pdbx_description
1 polymer ?
#
loop_
_entity_poly.entity_id
_entity_poly.type
_entity_poly.pdbx_seq_one_letter_code
_entity_poly.pdbx_strand_id
1 'polypeptide(L)'
;MSPSRLDSVVVERASALWNHLQLRLGIDAIDAQHAWLVALVLELEWVLHHNPDAVPQRFHEIVGEAGSYAETHFAAEEDLFHQYHFGEEQEHIRSHQMFRSALGRIVGEKGIATRQEAEKLYRFLRQWLIHHILKEDKKYADFLHRRKLIDQANKYMLEANAEKGFLNPEQADFLGLISRRSGISVTTPEVLKEITSLWNRLNLKIGVPIIDIQHLWLIKMIVAMDEAMGESQLTRDAVLAQTIEEAVQYIDVHFRTEEELMDVLGYDQKQSHTARHKKFEEFVRVRKESFEAGNPRAAASIIKDLREWLTNHIALEDKKFVAFYQANKEAALEFSRNAITSGQAGIRQSQVDLYKAVTQGQ
;
A
#
# COMPACT_ATOMS: atom_id res chain seq x y z
N MET A 1 9.69 -17.78 -6.71
CA MET A 1 10.38 -17.05 -5.62
C MET A 1 9.48 -17.08 -4.38
N SER A 2 10.06 -17.01 -3.17
CA SER A 2 9.26 -16.90 -1.94
C SER A 2 8.86 -15.45 -1.66
N PRO A 3 7.65 -15.16 -1.16
CA PRO A 3 7.23 -13.85 -0.67
C PRO A 3 8.20 -13.25 0.35
N SER A 4 8.94 -14.09 1.08
CA SER A 4 10.01 -13.67 2.00
C SER A 4 11.19 -12.97 1.33
N ARG A 5 11.31 -13.07 0.01
CA ARG A 5 12.34 -12.38 -0.80
C ARG A 5 11.88 -11.06 -1.40
N LEU A 6 10.58 -10.74 -1.33
CA LEU A 6 10.07 -9.44 -1.78
C LEU A 6 10.48 -8.38 -0.78
N ASP A 7 10.87 -7.20 -1.28
CA ASP A 7 11.01 -6.05 -0.41
C ASP A 7 9.64 -5.72 0.20
N SER A 8 9.66 -5.37 1.47
CA SER A 8 8.50 -4.90 2.21
C SER A 8 7.72 -3.77 1.51
N VAL A 9 8.41 -2.88 0.80
CA VAL A 9 7.78 -1.81 0.03
C VAL A 9 6.96 -2.36 -1.12
N VAL A 10 7.45 -3.41 -1.78
CA VAL A 10 6.74 -4.06 -2.88
C VAL A 10 5.46 -4.71 -2.37
N VAL A 11 5.49 -5.35 -1.20
CA VAL A 11 4.30 -5.91 -0.55
C VAL A 11 3.25 -4.83 -0.28
N GLU A 12 3.68 -3.65 0.15
CA GLU A 12 2.77 -2.54 0.44
C GLU A 12 2.19 -1.88 -0.77
N ARG A 13 3.01 -1.63 -1.79
CA ARG A 13 2.52 -1.13 -3.07
C ARG A 13 1.57 -2.12 -3.73
N ALA A 14 1.84 -3.43 -3.60
CA ALA A 14 0.94 -4.46 -4.08
C ALA A 14 -0.40 -4.40 -3.33
N SER A 15 -0.39 -4.29 -2.01
CA SER A 15 -1.63 -4.08 -1.22
C SER A 15 -2.38 -2.82 -1.65
N ALA A 16 -1.70 -1.70 -1.77
CA ALA A 16 -2.31 -0.43 -2.15
C ALA A 16 -2.97 -0.51 -3.52
N LEU A 17 -2.23 -1.00 -4.51
CA LEU A 17 -2.72 -1.16 -5.88
C LEU A 17 -3.89 -2.15 -5.95
N TRP A 18 -3.77 -3.29 -5.26
CA TRP A 18 -4.78 -4.34 -5.21
C TRP A 18 -6.11 -3.83 -4.65
N ASN A 19 -6.06 -3.13 -3.52
CA ASN A 19 -7.24 -2.62 -2.84
C ASN A 19 -7.84 -1.40 -3.57
N HIS A 20 -6.99 -0.47 -4.03
CA HIS A 20 -7.45 0.73 -4.73
C HIS A 20 -8.16 0.41 -6.04
N LEU A 21 -7.58 -0.49 -6.85
CA LEU A 21 -8.15 -0.86 -8.14
C LEU A 21 -9.24 -1.94 -8.04
N GLN A 22 -9.46 -2.51 -6.85
CA GLN A 22 -10.41 -3.60 -6.63
C GLN A 22 -10.17 -4.77 -7.60
N LEU A 23 -8.93 -5.27 -7.64
CA LEU A 23 -8.51 -6.31 -8.58
C LEU A 23 -9.11 -7.70 -8.31
N ARG A 24 -9.81 -7.86 -7.18
CA ARG A 24 -10.42 -9.11 -6.75
C ARG A 24 -11.59 -9.51 -7.66
N LEU A 25 -11.52 -10.70 -8.24
CA LEU A 25 -12.57 -11.31 -9.05
C LEU A 25 -13.49 -12.24 -8.24
N GLY A 26 -13.01 -12.72 -7.09
CA GLY A 26 -13.73 -13.65 -6.21
C GLY A 26 -13.49 -15.12 -6.55
N ILE A 27 -12.49 -15.40 -7.38
CA ILE A 27 -12.01 -16.76 -7.69
C ILE A 27 -10.64 -16.89 -7.02
N ASP A 28 -10.58 -17.50 -5.85
CA ASP A 28 -9.47 -17.40 -4.90
C ASP A 28 -8.12 -17.78 -5.50
N ALA A 29 -8.07 -18.85 -6.31
CA ALA A 29 -6.85 -19.29 -6.96
C ALA A 29 -6.35 -18.28 -8.02
N ILE A 30 -7.28 -17.71 -8.80
CA ILE A 30 -6.98 -16.69 -9.80
C ILE A 30 -6.57 -15.39 -9.12
N ASP A 31 -7.31 -14.96 -8.09
CA ASP A 31 -6.98 -13.77 -7.30
C ASP A 31 -5.56 -13.88 -6.72
N ALA A 32 -5.15 -15.07 -6.25
CA ALA A 32 -3.81 -15.30 -5.74
C ALA A 32 -2.73 -15.27 -6.84
N GLN A 33 -3.05 -15.80 -8.03
CA GLN A 33 -2.16 -15.70 -9.19
C GLN A 33 -1.98 -14.25 -9.65
N HIS A 34 -3.06 -13.49 -9.76
CA HIS A 34 -3.02 -12.05 -10.10
C HIS A 34 -2.22 -11.26 -9.07
N ALA A 35 -2.45 -11.50 -7.77
CA ALA A 35 -1.70 -10.85 -6.71
C ALA A 35 -0.19 -11.08 -6.85
N TRP A 36 0.22 -12.31 -7.18
CA TRP A 36 1.62 -12.63 -7.41
C TRP A 36 2.20 -11.96 -8.65
N LEU A 37 1.46 -11.96 -9.78
CA LEU A 37 1.87 -11.25 -11.00
C LEU A 37 2.06 -9.74 -10.75
N VAL A 38 1.14 -9.13 -9.99
CA VAL A 38 1.25 -7.72 -9.57
C VAL A 38 2.52 -7.49 -8.75
N ALA A 39 2.84 -8.39 -7.81
CA ALA A 39 4.06 -8.28 -7.01
C ALA A 39 5.32 -8.36 -7.85
N LEU A 40 5.39 -9.29 -8.82
CA LEU A 40 6.53 -9.39 -9.74
C LEU A 40 6.72 -8.12 -10.58
N VAL A 41 5.62 -7.54 -11.07
CA VAL A 41 5.67 -6.27 -11.84
C VAL A 41 6.15 -5.10 -10.98
N LEU A 42 5.70 -5.02 -9.73
CA LEU A 42 6.13 -3.97 -8.80
C LEU A 42 7.58 -4.16 -8.32
N GLU A 43 8.05 -5.40 -8.20
CA GLU A 43 9.46 -5.70 -7.95
C GLU A 43 10.34 -5.24 -9.13
N LEU A 44 9.89 -5.39 -10.39
CA LEU A 44 10.60 -4.82 -11.55
C LEU A 44 10.74 -3.30 -11.44
N GLU A 45 9.67 -2.59 -11.04
CA GLU A 45 9.70 -1.14 -10.77
C GLU A 45 10.74 -0.81 -9.69
N TRP A 46 10.65 -1.50 -8.56
CA TRP A 46 11.52 -1.31 -7.40
C TRP A 46 13.01 -1.46 -7.75
N VAL A 47 13.36 -2.56 -8.42
CA VAL A 47 14.74 -2.85 -8.82
C VAL A 47 15.28 -1.80 -9.79
N LEU A 48 14.47 -1.28 -10.71
CA LEU A 48 14.89 -0.23 -11.64
C LEU A 48 15.11 1.11 -10.93
N HIS A 49 14.27 1.47 -9.97
CA HIS A 49 14.37 2.76 -9.27
C HIS A 49 15.58 2.82 -8.32
N HIS A 50 15.91 1.70 -7.67
CA HIS A 50 16.96 1.65 -6.63
C HIS A 50 18.33 1.22 -7.16
N ASN A 51 18.46 0.97 -8.47
CA ASN A 51 19.73 0.66 -9.13
C ASN A 51 19.89 1.56 -10.36
N PRO A 52 20.38 2.81 -10.19
CA PRO A 52 20.35 3.82 -11.24
C PRO A 52 21.23 3.50 -12.46
N ASP A 53 22.36 2.80 -12.27
CA ASP A 53 23.47 2.80 -13.23
C ASP A 53 23.45 1.65 -14.26
N ALA A 54 22.73 0.55 -14.02
CA ALA A 54 22.65 -0.60 -14.92
C ALA A 54 21.35 -1.39 -14.72
N VAL A 55 20.96 -2.20 -15.72
CA VAL A 55 19.88 -3.19 -15.55
C VAL A 55 20.41 -4.30 -14.63
N PRO A 56 19.87 -4.48 -13.41
CA PRO A 56 20.42 -5.47 -12.49
C PRO A 56 20.14 -6.89 -13.00
N GLN A 57 21.04 -7.85 -12.75
CA GLN A 57 20.77 -9.27 -13.03
C GLN A 57 19.41 -9.71 -12.49
N ARG A 58 19.07 -9.21 -11.29
CA ARG A 58 17.79 -9.43 -10.63
C ARG A 58 16.58 -9.07 -11.50
N PHE A 59 16.66 -8.01 -12.30
CA PHE A 59 15.60 -7.62 -13.23
C PHE A 59 15.32 -8.74 -14.25
N HIS A 60 16.37 -9.34 -14.82
CA HIS A 60 16.23 -10.44 -15.77
C HIS A 60 15.62 -11.69 -15.14
N GLU A 61 16.02 -12.02 -13.91
CA GLU A 61 15.44 -13.13 -13.15
C GLU A 61 13.94 -12.93 -12.95
N ILE A 62 13.52 -11.72 -12.56
CA ILE A 62 12.10 -11.40 -12.35
C ILE A 62 11.32 -11.42 -13.67
N VAL A 63 11.90 -10.94 -14.78
CA VAL A 63 11.25 -11.02 -16.11
C VAL A 63 11.04 -12.48 -16.52
N GLY A 64 12.04 -13.34 -16.31
CA GLY A 64 11.92 -14.78 -16.58
C GLY A 64 10.85 -15.46 -15.69
N GLU A 65 10.83 -15.11 -14.41
CA GLU A 65 9.82 -15.60 -13.46
C GLU A 65 8.41 -15.13 -13.84
N ALA A 66 8.23 -13.85 -14.15
CA ALA A 66 6.95 -13.28 -14.56
C ALA A 66 6.44 -13.90 -15.86
N GLY A 67 7.31 -14.14 -16.85
CA GLY A 67 6.96 -14.82 -18.09
C GLY A 67 6.51 -16.26 -17.85
N SER A 68 7.30 -17.04 -17.10
CA SER A 68 6.97 -18.43 -16.76
C SER A 68 5.67 -18.53 -15.98
N TYR A 69 5.47 -17.64 -14.99
CA TYR A 69 4.27 -17.65 -14.17
C TYR A 69 3.03 -17.17 -14.92
N ALA A 70 3.17 -16.23 -15.85
CA ALA A 70 2.08 -15.83 -16.73
C ALA A 70 1.57 -17.01 -17.59
N GLU A 71 2.46 -17.88 -18.08
CA GLU A 71 2.04 -19.09 -18.80
C GLU A 71 1.23 -20.05 -17.92
N THR A 72 1.68 -20.29 -16.69
CA THR A 72 0.93 -21.09 -15.71
C THR A 72 -0.44 -20.49 -15.40
N HIS A 73 -0.50 -19.17 -15.25
CA HIS A 73 -1.74 -18.43 -14.99
C HIS A 73 -2.71 -18.52 -16.17
N PHE A 74 -2.25 -18.27 -17.40
CA PHE A 74 -3.08 -18.39 -18.60
C PHE A 74 -3.62 -19.81 -18.76
N ALA A 75 -2.80 -20.84 -18.52
CA ALA A 75 -3.25 -22.22 -18.55
C ALA A 75 -4.36 -22.49 -17.51
N ALA A 76 -4.26 -21.90 -16.31
CA ALA A 76 -5.28 -22.02 -15.28
C ALA A 76 -6.60 -21.35 -15.67
N GLU A 77 -6.55 -20.17 -16.29
CA GLU A 77 -7.72 -19.47 -16.82
C GLU A 77 -8.36 -20.22 -17.99
N GLU A 78 -7.56 -20.67 -18.96
CA GLU A 78 -8.01 -21.41 -20.13
C GLU A 78 -8.70 -22.74 -19.72
N ASP A 79 -8.17 -23.44 -18.71
CA ASP A 79 -8.80 -24.64 -18.11
C ASP A 79 -10.17 -24.31 -17.50
N LEU A 80 -10.28 -23.19 -16.78
CA LEU A 80 -11.53 -22.70 -16.22
C LEU A 80 -12.55 -22.34 -17.31
N PHE A 81 -12.11 -21.71 -18.39
CA PHE A 81 -12.98 -21.33 -19.52
C PHE A 81 -13.60 -22.56 -20.17
N HIS A 82 -12.76 -23.57 -20.43
CA HIS A 82 -13.20 -24.84 -21.01
C HIS A 82 -14.18 -25.57 -20.09
N GLN A 83 -13.89 -25.65 -18.80
CA GLN A 83 -14.73 -26.33 -17.81
C GLN A 83 -16.13 -25.71 -17.68
N TYR A 84 -16.24 -24.37 -17.74
CA TYR A 84 -17.50 -23.67 -17.53
C TYR A 84 -18.14 -23.11 -18.83
N HIS A 85 -17.55 -23.44 -19.98
CA HIS A 85 -18.00 -23.03 -21.31
C HIS A 85 -18.17 -21.51 -21.43
N PHE A 86 -17.12 -20.75 -21.09
CA PHE A 86 -17.13 -19.30 -21.22
C PHE A 86 -17.19 -18.88 -22.69
N GLY A 87 -18.25 -18.16 -23.07
CA GLY A 87 -18.57 -17.88 -24.48
C GLY A 87 -17.57 -16.99 -25.23
N GLU A 88 -16.71 -16.25 -24.52
CA GLU A 88 -15.70 -15.35 -25.11
C GLU A 88 -14.26 -15.91 -24.98
N GLU A 89 -14.12 -17.21 -24.67
CA GLU A 89 -12.83 -17.90 -24.48
C GLU A 89 -11.83 -17.62 -25.62
N GLN A 90 -12.28 -17.72 -26.88
CA GLN A 90 -11.39 -17.57 -28.04
C GLN A 90 -10.79 -16.17 -28.17
N GLU A 91 -11.56 -15.12 -27.85
CA GLU A 91 -11.05 -13.75 -27.86
C GLU A 91 -10.10 -13.52 -26.67
N HIS A 92 -10.39 -14.13 -25.53
CA HIS A 92 -9.53 -14.08 -24.36
C HIS A 92 -8.15 -14.74 -24.63
N ILE A 93 -8.15 -15.96 -25.19
CA ILE A 93 -6.94 -16.68 -25.60
C ILE A 93 -6.14 -15.84 -26.60
N ARG A 94 -6.81 -15.14 -27.52
CA ARG A 94 -6.15 -14.23 -28.47
C ARG A 94 -5.42 -13.09 -27.75
N SER A 95 -6.01 -12.51 -26.70
CA SER A 95 -5.34 -11.51 -25.86
C SER A 95 -4.04 -12.06 -25.26
N HIS A 96 -4.09 -13.26 -24.68
CA HIS A 96 -2.88 -13.92 -24.14
C HIS A 96 -1.84 -14.20 -25.23
N GLN A 97 -2.23 -14.65 -26.42
CA GLN A 97 -1.32 -14.85 -27.55
C GLN A 97 -0.65 -13.55 -28.03
N MET A 98 -1.39 -12.44 -28.05
CA MET A 98 -0.83 -11.12 -28.36
C MET A 98 0.17 -10.68 -27.29
N PHE A 99 -0.12 -10.92 -26.01
CA PHE A 99 0.82 -10.65 -24.92
C PHE A 99 2.11 -11.45 -25.09
N ARG A 100 2.02 -12.76 -25.30
CA ARG A 100 3.18 -13.65 -25.55
C ARG A 100 4.05 -13.14 -26.68
N SER A 101 3.43 -12.80 -27.81
CA SER A 101 4.12 -12.26 -29.00
C SER A 101 4.80 -10.92 -28.71
N ALA A 102 4.11 -10.02 -28.00
CA ALA A 102 4.64 -8.71 -27.63
C ALA A 102 5.81 -8.83 -26.63
N LEU A 103 5.69 -9.71 -25.63
CA LEU A 103 6.74 -9.98 -24.66
C LEU A 103 7.99 -10.53 -25.34
N GLY A 104 7.84 -11.53 -26.21
CA GLY A 104 8.95 -12.09 -26.99
C GLY A 104 9.64 -11.05 -27.87
N ARG A 105 8.88 -10.14 -28.49
CA ARG A 105 9.44 -9.04 -29.29
C ARG A 105 10.18 -7.99 -28.46
N ILE A 106 9.70 -7.69 -27.24
CA ILE A 106 10.31 -6.67 -26.36
C ILE A 106 11.58 -7.23 -25.72
N VAL A 107 11.55 -8.47 -25.22
CA VAL A 107 12.72 -9.12 -24.62
C VAL A 107 13.75 -9.48 -25.70
N GLY A 108 13.29 -9.94 -26.86
CA GLY A 108 14.13 -10.32 -27.99
C GLY A 108 15.12 -11.45 -27.67
N GLU A 109 15.92 -11.85 -28.66
CA GLU A 109 16.96 -12.88 -28.47
C GLU A 109 18.15 -12.36 -27.64
N LYS A 110 18.43 -11.05 -27.71
CA LYS A 110 19.56 -10.42 -27.02
C LYS A 110 19.27 -10.07 -25.56
N GLY A 111 18.03 -10.21 -25.11
CA GLY A 111 17.58 -9.75 -23.81
C GLY A 111 17.53 -8.22 -23.70
N ILE A 112 17.23 -7.75 -22.48
CA ILE A 112 17.12 -6.33 -22.15
C ILE A 112 18.49 -5.77 -21.74
N ALA A 113 19.13 -4.99 -22.60
CA ALA A 113 20.50 -4.52 -22.34
C ALA A 113 20.55 -3.14 -21.68
N THR A 114 19.54 -2.29 -21.93
CA THR A 114 19.53 -0.90 -21.50
C THR A 114 18.40 -0.61 -20.53
N ARG A 115 18.61 0.39 -19.67
CA ARG A 115 17.58 0.88 -18.74
C ARG A 115 16.32 1.33 -19.47
N GLN A 116 16.45 1.99 -20.62
CA GLN A 116 15.31 2.45 -21.41
C GLN A 116 14.46 1.28 -21.93
N GLU A 117 15.09 0.19 -22.35
CA GLU A 117 14.40 -1.05 -22.74
C GLU A 117 13.70 -1.69 -21.53
N ALA A 118 14.37 -1.72 -20.38
CA ALA A 118 13.81 -2.26 -19.14
C ALA A 118 12.57 -1.47 -18.68
N GLU A 119 12.64 -0.13 -18.67
CA GLU A 119 11.52 0.76 -18.35
C GLU A 119 10.37 0.63 -19.36
N LYS A 120 10.67 0.35 -20.63
CA LYS A 120 9.65 0.09 -21.65
C LYS A 120 8.96 -1.26 -21.41
N LEU A 121 9.72 -2.31 -21.09
CA LEU A 121 9.18 -3.63 -20.75
C LEU A 121 8.30 -3.57 -19.50
N TYR A 122 8.82 -2.98 -18.42
CA TYR A 122 8.08 -2.79 -17.17
C TYR A 122 6.73 -2.07 -17.41
N ARG A 123 6.75 -0.93 -18.12
CA ARG A 123 5.51 -0.18 -18.43
C ARG A 123 4.52 -1.01 -19.24
N PHE A 124 5.01 -1.78 -20.21
CA PHE A 124 4.18 -2.69 -21.00
C PHE A 124 3.53 -3.77 -20.12
N LEU A 125 4.33 -4.51 -19.34
CA LEU A 125 3.84 -5.58 -18.47
C LEU A 125 2.78 -5.07 -17.50
N ARG A 126 3.06 -3.93 -16.86
CA ARG A 126 2.15 -3.30 -15.91
C ARG A 126 0.84 -2.84 -16.53
N GLN A 127 0.91 -2.13 -17.65
CA GLN A 127 -0.28 -1.63 -18.32
C GLN A 127 -1.14 -2.78 -18.82
N TRP A 128 -0.52 -3.80 -19.42
CA TRP A 128 -1.23 -4.95 -19.93
C TRP A 128 -1.90 -5.72 -18.80
N LEU A 129 -1.16 -6.09 -17.74
CA LEU A 129 -1.69 -6.88 -16.62
C LEU A 129 -2.90 -6.22 -15.97
N ILE A 130 -2.78 -4.94 -15.59
CA ILE A 130 -3.86 -4.22 -14.91
C ILE A 130 -5.08 -4.05 -15.83
N HIS A 131 -4.86 -3.73 -17.10
CA HIS A 131 -5.95 -3.60 -18.05
C HIS A 131 -6.66 -4.94 -18.27
N HIS A 132 -5.89 -6.02 -18.45
CA HIS A 132 -6.38 -7.37 -18.73
C HIS A 132 -7.24 -7.87 -17.55
N ILE A 133 -6.77 -7.75 -16.31
CA ILE A 133 -7.55 -8.11 -15.11
C ILE A 133 -8.88 -7.33 -15.06
N LEU A 134 -8.82 -6.00 -15.21
CA LEU A 134 -9.97 -5.13 -15.03
C LEU A 134 -10.98 -5.19 -16.19
N LYS A 135 -10.58 -5.64 -17.37
CA LYS A 135 -11.41 -5.61 -18.59
C LYS A 135 -11.73 -6.98 -19.15
N GLU A 136 -10.75 -7.87 -19.23
CA GLU A 136 -10.89 -9.19 -19.83
C GLU A 136 -11.24 -10.22 -18.76
N ASP A 137 -10.48 -10.31 -17.67
CA ASP A 137 -10.69 -11.33 -16.65
C ASP A 137 -12.00 -11.12 -15.89
N LYS A 138 -12.36 -9.85 -15.68
CA LYS A 138 -13.65 -9.46 -15.13
C LYS A 138 -14.84 -10.02 -15.92
N LYS A 139 -14.73 -10.25 -17.24
CA LYS A 139 -15.85 -10.79 -18.05
C LYS A 139 -16.22 -12.21 -17.63
N TYR A 140 -15.23 -13.08 -17.44
CA TYR A 140 -15.50 -14.46 -17.03
C TYR A 140 -15.88 -14.53 -15.55
N ALA A 141 -15.30 -13.66 -14.70
CA ALA A 141 -15.73 -13.52 -13.31
C ALA A 141 -17.21 -13.11 -13.24
N ASP A 142 -17.62 -12.07 -13.96
CA ASP A 142 -19.00 -11.61 -14.03
C ASP A 142 -19.93 -12.70 -14.59
N PHE A 143 -19.48 -13.48 -15.57
CA PHE A 143 -20.22 -14.65 -16.08
C PHE A 143 -20.47 -15.70 -14.99
N LEU A 144 -19.43 -16.06 -14.22
CA LEU A 144 -19.55 -17.02 -13.12
C LEU A 144 -20.43 -16.48 -11.98
N HIS A 145 -20.30 -15.20 -11.62
CA HIS A 145 -21.16 -14.53 -10.64
C HIS A 145 -22.63 -14.54 -11.07
N ARG A 146 -22.94 -14.12 -12.30
CA ARG A 146 -24.31 -14.11 -12.83
C ARG A 146 -24.94 -15.51 -12.84
N ARG A 147 -24.15 -16.55 -13.07
CA ARG A 147 -24.60 -17.95 -13.06
C ARG A 147 -24.55 -18.60 -11.68
N LYS A 148 -24.08 -17.89 -10.65
CA LYS A 148 -23.87 -18.41 -9.29
C LYS A 148 -22.96 -19.64 -9.26
N LEU A 149 -21.89 -19.60 -10.04
CA LEU A 149 -20.91 -20.68 -10.23
C LEU A 149 -19.59 -20.45 -9.49
N ILE A 150 -19.44 -19.36 -8.75
CA ILE A 150 -18.17 -18.99 -8.09
C ILE A 150 -17.69 -20.03 -7.10
N ASP A 151 -18.58 -20.55 -6.25
CA ASP A 151 -18.20 -21.58 -5.26
C ASP A 151 -17.74 -22.87 -5.95
N GLN A 152 -18.40 -23.25 -7.04
CA GLN A 152 -18.02 -24.40 -7.85
C GLN A 152 -16.68 -24.15 -8.54
N ALA A 153 -16.47 -22.96 -9.11
CA ALA A 153 -15.22 -22.58 -9.77
C ALA A 153 -14.06 -22.59 -8.77
N ASN A 154 -14.24 -22.06 -7.56
CA ASN A 154 -13.23 -22.11 -6.50
C ASN A 154 -12.88 -23.55 -6.11
N LYS A 155 -13.89 -24.41 -5.95
CA LYS A 155 -13.66 -25.83 -5.68
C LYS A 155 -12.90 -26.50 -6.82
N TYR A 156 -13.31 -26.26 -8.06
CA TYR A 156 -12.65 -26.81 -9.24
C TYR A 156 -11.19 -26.36 -9.32
N MET A 157 -10.91 -25.06 -9.14
CA MET A 157 -9.55 -24.54 -9.18
C MET A 157 -8.68 -25.08 -8.05
N LEU A 158 -9.24 -25.34 -6.86
CA LEU A 158 -8.51 -25.98 -5.78
C LEU A 158 -8.09 -27.42 -6.14
N GLU A 159 -9.01 -28.19 -6.74
CA GLU A 159 -8.75 -29.56 -7.20
C GLU A 159 -7.75 -29.58 -8.37
N ALA A 160 -7.96 -28.72 -9.37
CA ALA A 160 -7.06 -28.56 -10.51
C ALA A 160 -5.66 -28.12 -10.07
N ASN A 161 -5.56 -27.26 -9.05
CA ASN A 161 -4.27 -26.86 -8.49
C ASN A 161 -3.54 -28.03 -7.82
N ALA A 162 -4.25 -28.91 -7.12
CA ALA A 162 -3.64 -30.08 -6.50
C ALA A 162 -3.06 -31.07 -7.53
N GLU A 163 -3.65 -31.13 -8.73
CA GLU A 163 -3.18 -31.98 -9.83
C GLU A 163 -2.08 -31.30 -10.66
N LYS A 164 -2.27 -30.04 -11.04
CA LYS A 164 -1.46 -29.34 -12.06
C LYS A 164 -0.44 -28.35 -11.45
N GLY A 165 -0.57 -28.01 -10.18
CA GLY A 165 0.39 -27.16 -9.46
C GLY A 165 0.40 -25.69 -9.92
N PHE A 166 -0.75 -25.13 -10.28
CA PHE A 166 -0.87 -23.75 -10.77
C PHE A 166 -0.48 -22.66 -9.75
N LEU A 167 -0.56 -22.95 -8.46
CA LEU A 167 -0.38 -22.05 -7.34
C LEU A 167 0.32 -22.80 -6.20
N ASN A 168 1.48 -22.30 -5.78
CA ASN A 168 2.17 -22.86 -4.62
C ASN A 168 1.66 -22.23 -3.29
N PRO A 169 1.92 -22.86 -2.13
CA PRO A 169 1.42 -22.37 -0.84
C PRO A 169 1.85 -20.93 -0.52
N GLU A 170 3.08 -20.56 -0.87
CA GLU A 170 3.59 -19.22 -0.59
C GLU A 170 2.85 -18.14 -1.40
N GLN A 171 2.48 -18.44 -2.63
CA GLN A 171 1.68 -17.56 -3.49
C GLN A 171 0.22 -17.46 -3.02
N ALA A 172 -0.35 -18.56 -2.53
CA ALA A 172 -1.68 -18.56 -1.92
C ALA A 172 -1.72 -17.67 -0.66
N ASP A 173 -0.69 -17.75 0.18
CA ASP A 173 -0.57 -16.95 1.39
C ASP A 173 -0.36 -15.45 1.09
N PHE A 174 0.28 -15.13 -0.04
CA PHE A 174 0.55 -13.75 -0.44
C PHE A 174 -0.73 -12.92 -0.64
N LEU A 175 -1.78 -13.48 -1.25
CA LEU A 175 -3.07 -12.80 -1.35
C LEU A 175 -3.63 -12.45 0.03
N GLY A 176 -3.50 -13.37 0.99
CA GLY A 176 -3.88 -13.15 2.38
C GLY A 176 -3.08 -12.02 3.02
N LEU A 177 -1.78 -11.94 2.73
CA LEU A 177 -0.90 -10.87 3.22
C LEU A 177 -1.32 -9.49 2.70
N ILE A 178 -1.56 -9.35 1.40
CA ILE A 178 -1.90 -8.04 0.81
C ILE A 178 -3.38 -7.66 1.01
N SER A 179 -4.30 -8.62 1.10
CA SER A 179 -5.71 -8.34 1.32
C SER A 179 -6.01 -7.90 2.77
N ARG A 180 -5.21 -8.36 3.75
CA ARG A 180 -5.37 -7.99 5.17
C ARG A 180 -4.64 -6.71 5.55
N ARG A 181 -3.65 -6.28 4.76
CA ARG A 181 -2.88 -5.05 5.00
C ARG A 181 -3.68 -3.83 4.56
N SER A 182 -4.57 -3.35 5.41
CA SER A 182 -5.27 -2.06 5.25
C SER A 182 -4.40 -0.85 5.64
N GLY A 183 -3.08 -0.92 5.46
CA GLY A 183 -2.18 0.19 5.69
C GLY A 183 -0.75 -0.10 5.26
N ILE A 184 -0.03 0.97 4.91
CA ILE A 184 1.40 0.94 4.59
C ILE A 184 2.12 0.51 5.88
N SER A 185 2.84 -0.61 5.90
CA SER A 185 3.28 -1.27 7.14
C SER A 185 4.79 -1.46 7.32
N VAL A 186 5.67 -0.93 6.47
CA VAL A 186 7.10 -1.10 6.62
C VAL A 186 7.82 0.16 6.18
N THR A 187 8.57 0.66 7.15
CA THR A 187 9.51 1.73 7.02
C THR A 187 10.79 1.12 6.44
N THR A 188 11.16 1.44 5.20
CA THR A 188 12.52 1.11 4.71
C THR A 188 13.56 1.79 5.60
N PRO A 189 14.83 1.35 5.61
CA PRO A 189 15.89 2.07 6.30
C PRO A 189 15.97 3.56 5.90
N GLU A 190 15.71 3.87 4.63
CA GLU A 190 15.68 5.23 4.08
C GLU A 190 14.50 6.04 4.62
N VAL A 191 13.28 5.48 4.59
CA VAL A 191 12.08 6.09 5.19
C VAL A 191 12.29 6.31 6.68
N LEU A 192 12.88 5.33 7.38
CA LEU A 192 13.09 5.40 8.83
C LEU A 192 14.08 6.49 9.17
N LYS A 193 15.12 6.64 8.35
CA LYS A 193 16.09 7.72 8.46
C LYS A 193 15.43 9.08 8.20
N GLU A 194 14.55 9.21 7.21
CA GLU A 194 13.81 10.46 6.96
C GLU A 194 12.90 10.81 8.15
N ILE A 195 12.09 9.85 8.62
CA ILE A 195 11.20 10.03 9.78
C ILE A 195 12.01 10.45 11.00
N THR A 196 13.09 9.73 11.31
CA THR A 196 13.96 10.02 12.46
C THR A 196 14.61 11.41 12.32
N SER A 197 15.05 11.77 11.11
CA SER A 197 15.61 13.09 10.82
C SER A 197 14.58 14.20 11.05
N LEU A 198 13.36 14.07 10.52
CA LEU A 198 12.27 15.03 10.73
C LEU A 198 11.92 15.16 12.21
N TRP A 199 11.72 14.02 12.88
CA TRP A 199 11.36 13.94 14.29
C TRP A 199 12.37 14.69 15.18
N ASN A 200 13.66 14.44 14.99
CA ASN A 200 14.72 15.05 15.78
C ASN A 200 14.97 16.51 15.40
N ARG A 201 15.07 16.81 14.10
CA ARG A 201 15.41 18.16 13.61
C ARG A 201 14.36 19.20 13.98
N LEU A 202 13.09 18.81 13.96
CA LEU A 202 11.98 19.68 14.34
C LEU A 202 11.60 19.54 15.82
N ASN A 203 12.31 18.67 16.56
CA ASN A 203 12.10 18.38 17.96
C ASN A 203 10.62 18.03 18.24
N LEU A 204 10.03 17.10 17.48
CA LEU A 204 8.59 16.82 17.50
C LEU A 204 8.13 15.96 18.70
N LYS A 205 9.08 15.50 19.51
CA LYS A 205 8.80 14.72 20.71
C LYS A 205 8.01 15.54 21.70
N ILE A 206 6.81 15.06 22.00
CA ILE A 206 5.99 15.58 23.09
C ILE A 206 6.46 14.95 24.39
N GLY A 207 6.71 13.63 24.45
CA GLY A 207 7.00 12.89 25.69
C GLY A 207 5.78 12.16 26.27
N VAL A 208 4.65 12.35 25.60
CA VAL A 208 3.39 11.61 25.51
C VAL A 208 3.45 10.22 24.84
N PRO A 209 3.70 9.03 25.43
CA PRO A 209 3.96 7.84 24.61
C PRO A 209 2.88 7.53 23.56
N ILE A 210 1.60 7.62 23.92
CA ILE A 210 0.50 7.42 22.97
C ILE A 210 0.48 8.48 21.85
N ILE A 211 0.71 9.75 22.21
CA ILE A 211 0.74 10.89 21.29
C ILE A 211 1.96 10.81 20.35
N ASP A 212 3.14 10.52 20.89
CA ASP A 212 4.37 10.38 20.11
C ASP A 212 4.26 9.19 19.12
N ILE A 213 3.63 8.07 19.52
CA ILE A 213 3.32 6.95 18.62
C ILE A 213 2.42 7.43 17.46
N GLN A 214 1.34 8.16 17.77
CA GLN A 214 0.40 8.66 16.78
C GLN A 214 1.07 9.67 15.82
N HIS A 215 1.87 10.61 16.34
CA HIS A 215 2.61 11.58 15.53
C HIS A 215 3.60 10.92 14.57
N LEU A 216 4.38 9.95 15.05
CA LEU A 216 5.31 9.21 14.20
C LEU A 216 4.58 8.47 13.09
N TRP A 217 3.39 7.91 13.36
CA TRP A 217 2.59 7.26 12.32
C TRP A 217 2.07 8.25 11.28
N LEU A 218 1.59 9.43 11.70
CA LEU A 218 1.17 10.50 10.79
C LEU A 218 2.33 10.99 9.91
N ILE A 219 3.51 11.21 10.49
CA ILE A 219 4.73 11.57 9.75
C ILE A 219 5.09 10.48 8.75
N LYS A 220 5.00 9.21 9.17
CA LYS A 220 5.28 8.07 8.32
C LYS A 220 4.35 8.00 7.10
N MET A 221 3.06 8.29 7.27
CA MET A 221 2.12 8.36 6.14
C MET A 221 2.49 9.49 5.17
N ILE A 222 2.93 10.64 5.69
CA ILE A 222 3.38 11.77 4.86
C ILE A 222 4.64 11.40 4.06
N VAL A 223 5.62 10.76 4.69
CA VAL A 223 6.83 10.28 3.99
C VAL A 223 6.47 9.26 2.92
N ALA A 224 5.58 8.31 3.20
CA ALA A 224 5.14 7.33 2.22
C ALA A 224 4.45 7.97 1.00
N MET A 225 3.66 9.04 1.21
CA MET A 225 3.06 9.79 0.10
C MET A 225 4.11 10.55 -0.71
N ASP A 226 5.12 11.17 -0.08
CA ASP A 226 6.23 11.81 -0.79
C ASP A 226 6.98 10.82 -1.67
N GLU A 227 7.29 9.62 -1.16
CA GLU A 227 7.98 8.58 -1.95
C GLU A 227 7.15 8.13 -3.15
N ALA A 228 5.83 7.97 -2.95
CA ALA A 228 4.91 7.62 -4.03
C ALA A 228 4.93 8.64 -5.19
N MET A 229 5.36 9.89 -4.97
CA MET A 229 5.48 10.88 -6.04
C MET A 229 6.55 10.53 -7.08
N GLY A 230 7.56 9.74 -6.69
CA GLY A 230 8.60 9.20 -7.59
C GLY A 230 8.17 7.97 -8.38
N GLU A 231 6.99 7.41 -8.09
CA GLU A 231 6.50 6.18 -8.71
C GLU A 231 5.69 6.42 -9.98
N SER A 232 5.43 5.34 -10.72
CA SER A 232 4.53 5.39 -11.87
C SER A 232 3.13 5.90 -11.47
N GLN A 233 2.46 6.60 -12.38
CA GLN A 233 1.19 7.29 -12.10
C GLN A 233 0.16 6.41 -11.38
N LEU A 234 -0.08 5.18 -11.86
CA LEU A 234 -1.10 4.33 -11.24
C LEU A 234 -0.67 3.77 -9.86
N THR A 235 0.63 3.60 -9.59
CA THR A 235 1.13 3.15 -8.28
C THR A 235 1.04 4.31 -7.30
N ARG A 236 1.46 5.50 -7.76
CA ARG A 236 1.27 6.76 -7.05
C ARG A 236 -0.20 6.99 -6.70
N ASP A 237 -1.10 6.97 -7.67
CA ASP A 237 -2.52 7.28 -7.45
C ASP A 237 -3.15 6.27 -6.46
N ALA A 238 -2.78 4.99 -6.54
CA ALA A 238 -3.23 3.97 -5.60
C ALA A 238 -2.70 4.18 -4.17
N VAL A 239 -1.40 4.41 -4.02
CA VAL A 239 -0.78 4.67 -2.72
C VAL A 239 -1.36 5.95 -2.12
N LEU A 240 -1.48 7.04 -2.90
CA LEU A 240 -2.05 8.29 -2.43
C LEU A 240 -3.52 8.12 -2.01
N ALA A 241 -4.35 7.46 -2.82
CA ALA A 241 -5.75 7.25 -2.46
C ALA A 241 -5.89 6.48 -1.14
N GLN A 242 -5.16 5.37 -0.97
CA GLN A 242 -5.18 4.61 0.27
C GLN A 242 -4.64 5.42 1.45
N THR A 243 -3.51 6.09 1.27
CA THR A 243 -2.82 6.79 2.37
C THR A 243 -3.57 8.03 2.81
N ILE A 244 -4.20 8.76 1.88
CA ILE A 244 -5.03 9.93 2.21
C ILE A 244 -6.26 9.48 3.00
N GLU A 245 -6.92 8.38 2.59
CA GLU A 245 -8.04 7.81 3.34
C GLU A 245 -7.61 7.38 4.75
N GLU A 246 -6.49 6.63 4.87
CA GLU A 246 -5.95 6.21 6.16
C GLU A 246 -5.57 7.42 7.03
N ALA A 247 -4.93 8.45 6.45
CA ALA A 247 -4.52 9.65 7.16
C ALA A 247 -5.73 10.40 7.72
N VAL A 248 -6.80 10.59 6.94
CA VAL A 248 -8.03 11.27 7.39
C VAL A 248 -8.63 10.55 8.59
N GLN A 249 -8.77 9.23 8.51
CA GLN A 249 -9.33 8.42 9.59
C GLN A 249 -8.43 8.44 10.83
N TYR A 250 -7.11 8.41 10.63
CA TYR A 250 -6.16 8.38 11.74
C TYR A 250 -6.00 9.73 12.43
N ILE A 251 -6.11 10.85 11.70
CA ILE A 251 -6.11 12.22 12.25
C ILE A 251 -7.26 12.38 13.25
N ASP A 252 -8.46 11.93 12.90
CA ASP A 252 -9.65 11.98 13.77
C ASP A 252 -9.45 11.16 15.07
N VAL A 253 -8.87 9.96 14.97
CA VAL A 253 -8.51 9.16 16.16
C VAL A 253 -7.46 9.87 17.03
N HIS A 254 -6.44 10.45 16.40
CA HIS A 254 -5.38 11.16 17.09
C HIS A 254 -5.91 12.38 17.86
N PHE A 255 -6.70 13.25 17.21
CA PHE A 255 -7.28 14.42 17.85
C PHE A 255 -8.21 14.07 19.01
N ARG A 256 -9.05 13.03 18.86
CA ARG A 256 -9.84 12.54 20.00
C ARG A 256 -8.96 12.11 21.17
N THR A 257 -7.90 11.36 20.89
CA THR A 257 -6.97 10.88 21.93
C THR A 257 -6.30 12.05 22.67
N GLU A 258 -5.87 13.07 21.93
CA GLU A 258 -5.25 14.25 22.51
C GLU A 258 -6.25 15.08 23.33
N GLU A 259 -7.47 15.29 22.81
CA GLU A 259 -8.52 16.04 23.49
C GLU A 259 -9.01 15.35 24.77
N GLU A 260 -9.10 14.02 24.76
CA GLU A 260 -9.39 13.22 25.96
C GLU A 260 -8.26 13.36 26.99
N LEU A 261 -7.00 13.32 26.57
CA LEU A 261 -5.87 13.56 27.46
C LEU A 261 -5.91 14.98 28.04
N MET A 262 -6.24 15.99 27.23
CA MET A 262 -6.42 17.37 27.71
C MET A 262 -7.53 17.48 28.75
N ASP A 263 -8.64 16.74 28.60
CA ASP A 263 -9.71 16.68 29.61
C ASP A 263 -9.23 16.03 30.91
N VAL A 264 -8.56 14.88 30.81
CA VAL A 264 -8.05 14.15 31.98
C VAL A 264 -7.07 14.99 32.80
N LEU A 265 -6.24 15.79 32.13
CA LEU A 265 -5.28 16.66 32.81
C LEU A 265 -5.88 18.02 33.22
N GLY A 266 -7.04 18.41 32.68
CA GLY A 266 -7.68 19.70 32.94
C GLY A 266 -7.02 20.88 32.22
N TYR A 267 -6.63 20.71 30.96
CA TYR A 267 -5.95 21.76 30.17
C TYR A 267 -6.88 22.93 29.81
N ASP A 268 -6.52 24.12 30.25
CA ASP A 268 -7.33 25.34 30.13
C ASP A 268 -7.50 25.83 28.68
N GLN A 269 -6.52 25.57 27.80
CA GLN A 269 -6.56 26.00 26.39
C GLN A 269 -7.22 24.98 25.45
N LYS A 270 -7.78 23.87 25.96
CA LYS A 270 -8.38 22.79 25.16
C LYS A 270 -9.33 23.33 24.08
N GLN A 271 -10.25 24.23 24.43
CA GLN A 271 -11.25 24.73 23.48
C GLN A 271 -10.61 25.41 22.26
N SER A 272 -9.53 26.18 22.48
CA SER A 272 -8.79 26.83 21.40
C SER A 272 -8.01 25.82 20.55
N HIS A 273 -7.53 24.75 21.18
CA HIS A 273 -6.81 23.65 20.53
C HIS A 273 -7.76 22.83 19.63
N THR A 274 -8.89 22.35 20.16
CA THR A 274 -9.95 21.66 19.41
C THR A 274 -10.47 22.48 18.22
N ALA A 275 -10.54 23.80 18.34
CA ALA A 275 -10.93 24.66 17.22
C ALA A 275 -9.93 24.62 16.05
N ARG A 276 -8.64 24.35 16.31
CA ARG A 276 -7.62 24.16 15.28
C ARG A 276 -7.73 22.79 14.63
N HIS A 277 -7.99 21.73 15.41
CA HIS A 277 -8.28 20.40 14.89
C HIS A 277 -9.41 20.42 13.87
N LYS A 278 -10.57 21.00 14.23
CA LYS A 278 -11.73 21.11 13.33
C LYS A 278 -11.43 21.84 12.03
N LYS A 279 -10.61 22.89 12.08
CA LYS A 279 -10.18 23.63 10.87
C LYS A 279 -9.30 22.78 9.97
N PHE A 280 -8.47 21.92 10.56
CA PHE A 280 -7.62 21.03 9.79
C PHE A 280 -8.39 19.85 9.20
N GLU A 281 -9.30 19.23 9.94
CA GLU A 281 -10.18 18.18 9.41
C GLU A 281 -10.94 18.66 8.18
N GLU A 282 -11.51 19.88 8.25
CA GLU A 282 -12.15 20.54 7.12
C GLU A 282 -11.19 20.71 5.94
N PHE A 283 -9.99 21.21 6.21
CA PHE A 283 -8.96 21.45 5.20
C PHE A 283 -8.56 20.15 4.47
N VAL A 284 -8.33 19.07 5.21
CA VAL A 284 -7.96 17.77 4.66
C VAL A 284 -9.11 17.17 3.85
N ARG A 285 -10.35 17.30 4.33
CA ARG A 285 -11.54 16.81 3.60
C ARG A 285 -11.67 17.47 2.22
N VAL A 286 -11.55 18.80 2.14
CA VAL A 286 -11.61 19.54 0.86
C VAL A 286 -10.49 19.09 -0.10
N ARG A 287 -9.29 18.79 0.40
CA ARG A 287 -8.19 18.33 -0.44
C ARG A 287 -8.35 16.89 -0.90
N LYS A 288 -8.91 16.02 -0.07
CA LYS A 288 -9.30 14.65 -0.44
C LYS A 288 -10.30 14.67 -1.59
N GLU A 289 -11.37 15.46 -1.48
CA GLU A 289 -12.38 15.60 -2.55
C GLU A 289 -11.76 16.09 -3.87
N SER A 290 -10.84 17.06 -3.81
CA SER A 290 -10.10 17.56 -4.98
C SER A 290 -9.18 16.52 -5.61
N PHE A 291 -8.55 15.68 -4.80
CA PHE A 291 -7.73 14.56 -5.27
C PHE A 291 -8.59 13.48 -5.94
N GLU A 292 -9.72 13.10 -5.33
CA GLU A 292 -10.65 12.11 -5.87
C GLU A 292 -11.31 12.57 -7.18
N ALA A 293 -11.44 13.88 -7.39
CA ALA A 293 -11.86 14.46 -8.67
C ALA A 293 -10.81 14.36 -9.80
N GLY A 294 -9.65 13.76 -9.54
CA GLY A 294 -8.63 13.47 -10.55
C GLY A 294 -7.71 14.64 -10.92
N ASN A 295 -7.58 15.65 -10.07
CA ASN A 295 -6.70 16.79 -10.32
C ASN A 295 -5.22 16.40 -10.12
N PRO A 296 -4.38 16.37 -11.17
CA PRO A 296 -2.99 15.88 -11.07
C PRO A 296 -2.10 16.74 -10.18
N ARG A 297 -2.44 18.02 -9.97
CA ARG A 297 -1.72 18.92 -9.06
C ARG A 297 -2.17 18.78 -7.61
N ALA A 298 -3.34 18.17 -7.37
CA ALA A 298 -3.87 18.00 -6.02
C ALA A 298 -2.98 17.08 -5.18
N ALA A 299 -2.43 16.01 -5.78
CA ALA A 299 -1.50 15.07 -5.14
C ALA A 299 -0.31 15.78 -4.47
N ALA A 300 0.49 16.54 -5.22
CA ALA A 300 1.64 17.24 -4.64
C ALA A 300 1.21 18.28 -3.59
N SER A 301 0.08 18.96 -3.81
CA SER A 301 -0.42 20.00 -2.90
C SER A 301 -0.92 19.45 -1.56
N ILE A 302 -1.64 18.32 -1.55
CA ILE A 302 -2.17 17.75 -0.31
C ILE A 302 -1.03 17.24 0.57
N ILE A 303 -0.02 16.60 -0.04
CA ILE A 303 1.14 16.08 0.68
C ILE A 303 1.92 17.21 1.34
N LYS A 304 2.23 18.27 0.56
CA LYS A 304 2.91 19.46 1.08
C LYS A 304 2.15 20.08 2.24
N ASP A 305 0.84 20.25 2.08
CA ASP A 305 0.05 20.96 3.09
C ASP A 305 -0.19 20.10 4.35
N LEU A 306 -0.35 18.79 4.21
CA LEU A 306 -0.36 17.84 5.34
C LEU A 306 0.98 17.89 6.10
N ARG A 307 2.11 17.89 5.37
CA ARG A 307 3.46 18.00 5.95
C ARG A 307 3.64 19.30 6.72
N GLU A 308 3.31 20.42 6.09
CA GLU A 308 3.47 21.74 6.70
C GLU A 308 2.54 21.91 7.90
N TRP A 309 1.28 21.50 7.79
CA TRP A 309 0.34 21.63 8.90
C TRP A 309 0.74 20.76 10.07
N LEU A 310 0.98 19.46 9.86
CA LEU A 310 1.27 18.51 10.94
C LEU A 310 2.54 18.92 11.69
N THR A 311 3.61 19.22 10.96
CA THR A 311 4.90 19.56 11.60
C THR A 311 4.82 20.88 12.38
N ASN A 312 4.11 21.88 11.85
CA ASN A 312 3.89 23.14 12.56
C ASN A 312 2.96 22.98 13.76
N HIS A 313 1.89 22.18 13.64
CA HIS A 313 0.95 21.93 14.73
C HIS A 313 1.65 21.26 15.90
N ILE A 314 2.36 20.16 15.67
CA ILE A 314 3.12 19.46 16.70
C ILE A 314 4.16 20.39 17.34
N ALA A 315 4.93 21.12 16.51
CA ALA A 315 6.03 21.94 17.01
C ALA A 315 5.57 23.23 17.74
N LEU A 316 4.38 23.75 17.45
CA LEU A 316 3.93 25.06 17.95
C LEU A 316 2.70 24.99 18.85
N GLU A 317 1.78 24.06 18.63
CA GLU A 317 0.51 23.95 19.37
C GLU A 317 0.62 22.83 20.41
N ASP A 318 0.89 21.59 20.01
CA ASP A 318 0.97 20.43 20.92
C ASP A 318 2.12 20.61 21.91
N LYS A 319 3.21 21.27 21.49
CA LYS A 319 4.30 21.64 22.40
C LYS A 319 3.88 22.58 23.52
N LYS A 320 2.84 23.41 23.38
CA LYS A 320 2.36 24.25 24.48
C LYS A 320 1.78 23.40 25.61
N PHE A 321 1.29 22.20 25.28
CA PHE A 321 0.81 21.23 26.24
C PHE A 321 1.94 20.54 27.02
N VAL A 322 3.21 20.66 26.56
CA VAL A 322 4.34 19.92 27.14
C VAL A 322 4.55 20.20 28.63
N ALA A 323 4.57 21.48 29.01
CA ALA A 323 4.76 21.86 30.40
C ALA A 323 3.64 21.32 31.31
N PHE A 324 2.43 21.23 30.77
CA PHE A 324 1.25 20.80 31.51
C PHE A 324 1.21 19.30 31.75
N TYR A 325 1.60 18.48 30.75
CA TYR A 325 1.75 17.04 31.01
C TYR A 325 2.95 16.76 31.93
N GLN A 326 4.06 17.52 31.85
CA GLN A 326 5.20 17.28 32.74
C GLN A 326 4.83 17.48 34.21
N ALA A 327 3.96 18.46 34.49
CA ALA A 327 3.40 18.68 35.82
C ALA A 327 2.47 17.53 36.28
N ASN A 328 1.85 16.80 35.34
CA ASN A 328 0.88 15.73 35.61
C ASN A 328 1.33 14.37 35.02
N LYS A 329 2.64 14.11 35.06
CA LYS A 329 3.28 13.04 34.28
C LYS A 329 2.72 11.65 34.57
N GLU A 330 2.40 11.35 35.83
CA GLU A 330 1.85 10.04 36.20
C GLU A 330 0.50 9.77 35.54
N ALA A 331 -0.41 10.75 35.57
CA ALA A 331 -1.72 10.66 34.95
C ALA A 331 -1.61 10.50 33.41
N ALA A 332 -0.71 11.26 32.77
CA ALA A 332 -0.47 11.15 31.33
C ALA A 332 0.10 9.77 30.91
N LEU A 333 1.00 9.21 31.72
CA LEU A 333 1.55 7.87 31.50
C LEU A 333 0.51 6.78 31.75
N GLU A 334 -0.35 6.95 32.76
CA GLU A 334 -1.46 6.04 33.02
C GLU A 334 -2.48 6.06 31.89
N PHE A 335 -2.88 7.25 31.42
CA PHE A 335 -3.73 7.41 30.24
C PHE A 335 -3.13 6.67 29.02
N SER A 336 -1.84 6.89 28.75
CA SER A 336 -1.14 6.21 27.65
C SER A 336 -1.20 4.69 27.77
N ARG A 337 -0.93 4.16 28.98
CA ARG A 337 -0.99 2.70 29.22
C ARG A 337 -2.40 2.17 28.96
N ASN A 338 -3.42 2.82 29.50
CA ASN A 338 -4.82 2.40 29.35
C ASN A 338 -5.28 2.47 27.90
N ALA A 339 -4.94 3.54 27.17
CA ALA A 339 -5.29 3.72 25.77
C ALA A 339 -4.64 2.64 24.87
N ILE A 340 -3.40 2.26 25.18
CA ILE A 340 -2.67 1.21 24.44
C ILE A 340 -3.20 -0.19 24.77
N THR A 341 -3.45 -0.50 26.05
CA THR A 341 -3.85 -1.87 26.47
C THR A 341 -5.31 -2.20 26.23
N SER A 342 -6.21 -1.21 26.31
CA SER A 342 -7.65 -1.39 26.07
C SER A 342 -8.01 -1.48 24.59
N GLY A 343 -7.09 -1.11 23.69
CA GLY A 343 -7.35 -0.99 22.26
C GLY A 343 -8.22 0.23 21.88
N GLN A 344 -8.64 1.09 22.83
CA GLN A 344 -9.46 2.28 22.55
C GLN A 344 -8.81 3.24 21.55
N ALA A 345 -7.48 3.35 21.55
CA ALA A 345 -6.75 4.22 20.62
C ALA A 345 -6.39 3.53 19.28
N GLY A 346 -6.83 2.29 19.05
CA GLY A 346 -6.61 1.57 17.78
C GLY A 346 -5.14 1.32 17.43
N ILE A 347 -4.23 1.36 18.41
CA ILE A 347 -2.79 1.27 18.16
C ILE A 347 -2.39 -0.13 17.71
N ARG A 348 -1.73 -0.20 16.55
CA ARG A 348 -1.19 -1.44 15.97
C ARG A 348 0.25 -1.67 16.44
N GLN A 349 0.67 -2.94 16.48
CA GLN A 349 2.04 -3.32 16.86
C GLN A 349 3.11 -2.60 16.00
N SER A 350 2.86 -2.45 14.70
CA SER A 350 3.76 -1.74 13.78
C SER A 350 4.02 -0.28 14.17
N GLN A 351 3.05 0.39 14.80
CA GLN A 351 3.19 1.77 15.27
C GLN A 351 4.08 1.83 16.51
N VAL A 352 3.93 0.85 17.41
CA VAL A 352 4.80 0.70 18.58
C VAL A 352 6.23 0.40 18.16
N ASP A 353 6.42 -0.47 17.16
CA ASP A 353 7.74 -0.84 16.65
C ASP A 353 8.42 0.35 15.96
N LEU A 354 7.68 1.14 15.17
CA LEU A 354 8.19 2.41 14.61
C LEU A 354 8.63 3.37 15.71
N TYR A 355 7.80 3.56 16.75
CA TYR A 355 8.14 4.42 17.87
C TYR A 355 9.43 3.96 18.56
N LYS A 356 9.58 2.66 18.84
CA LYS A 356 10.82 2.11 19.41
C LYS A 356 12.02 2.33 18.49
N ALA A 357 11.88 2.07 17.20
CA ALA A 357 12.96 2.25 16.23
C ALA A 357 13.48 3.70 16.20
N VAL A 358 12.58 4.69 16.23
CA VAL A 358 12.94 6.11 16.19
C VAL A 358 13.49 6.64 17.53
N THR A 359 12.98 6.12 18.65
CA THR A 359 13.25 6.69 19.99
C THR A 359 14.27 5.93 20.83
N GLN A 360 14.52 4.64 20.55
CA GLN A 360 15.46 3.78 21.29
C GLN A 360 16.74 3.49 20.51
N GLY A 361 16.80 3.81 19.21
CA GLY A 361 18.01 3.75 18.38
C GLY A 361 18.93 4.98 18.51
N GLN A 362 18.77 5.78 19.57
CA GLN A 362 19.57 6.98 19.87
C GLN A 362 20.56 6.75 20.99
#